data_AF-A0A8D8J6U3-F1
#
_entry.id   AF-A0A8D8J6U3-F1
#
_cell.length_a   1.000
_cell.length_b   1.000
_cell.length_c   1.000
_cell.angle_alpha   90.00
_cell.angle_beta   90.00
_cell.angle_gamma   90.00
#
_symmetry.space_group_name_H-M   'P 1'
#
loop_
_entity.id
_entity.type
_entity.pdbx_description
1 polymer ?
#
loop_
_entity_poly.entity_id
_entity_poly.type
_entity_poly.pdbx_seq_one_letter_code
_entity_poly.pdbx_strand_id
1 'polypeptide(L)'
;MEAEPVIAAEPTVEASKEEVDKVVPEEPVENAPKKSDEFAYLDAAGFSSERFKIEIKNLPKYYGINEMKKLLNVKLSLATNKIKIMRPGCPFLFVCFRDDAERQAAIKAIDGYTWKGKKLQALEAKPSPDPLVKRRNESTKPDGVVSVKKRRTLEESVTALAYLSYEDQLKQKQSEMHNVLKGFGDEVWKSCPTMRSYIEEMRKLNDGLPCKLEDIRGSPQVDGYRNKCEFSIGKDGQGEVRVGFRVGSYSNGFLEVESPDQLKHISEKMKSTVKLFEEFVQKSEYEVYSPETYKGYFRQLTVRTSNATGQVMVVIGIHPQEL
;
A
#
# COMPACT_ATOMS: atom_id res chain seq x y z
N MET A 1 -30.36 -4.08 -67.15
CA MET A 1 -29.66 -4.55 -68.35
C MET A 1 -28.32 -3.86 -68.36
N GLU A 2 -27.38 -4.47 -67.66
CA GLU A 2 -25.95 -4.24 -67.79
C GLU A 2 -25.47 -4.96 -69.05
N ALA A 3 -24.61 -4.33 -69.85
CA ALA A 3 -23.64 -4.98 -70.72
C ALA A 3 -22.61 -3.95 -71.21
N GLU A 4 -21.37 -4.43 -71.31
CA GLU A 4 -20.08 -3.74 -71.44
C GLU A 4 -19.80 -3.16 -72.85
N PRO A 5 -18.58 -2.65 -73.11
CA PRO A 5 -17.60 -3.56 -73.73
C PRO A 5 -16.14 -3.45 -73.24
N VAL A 6 -15.69 -4.60 -72.78
CA VAL A 6 -14.47 -5.41 -72.96
C VAL A 6 -13.59 -5.26 -74.25
N ILE A 7 -12.26 -5.12 -73.99
CA ILE A 7 -11.04 -5.79 -74.56
C ILE A 7 -10.34 -5.35 -75.89
N ALA A 8 -9.01 -5.11 -75.81
CA ALA A 8 -7.88 -5.87 -76.45
C ALA A 8 -6.58 -5.01 -76.55
N ALA A 9 -5.48 -5.27 -75.81
CA ALA A 9 -4.39 -6.27 -75.97
C ALA A 9 -3.32 -5.88 -77.03
N GLU A 10 -2.11 -5.41 -76.66
CA GLU A 10 -0.81 -6.12 -76.41
C GLU A 10 0.17 -6.01 -77.62
N PRO A 11 1.54 -6.10 -77.52
CA PRO A 11 2.27 -7.20 -76.85
C PRO A 11 3.69 -6.94 -76.23
N THR A 12 4.10 -7.95 -75.44
CA THR A 12 5.42 -8.53 -75.03
C THR A 12 6.78 -7.85 -75.31
N VAL A 13 7.77 -8.03 -74.41
CA VAL A 13 9.01 -8.88 -74.55
C VAL A 13 9.78 -8.98 -73.20
N GLU A 14 9.80 -10.20 -72.62
CA GLU A 14 10.94 -11.00 -72.11
C GLU A 14 11.93 -10.53 -71.00
N ALA A 15 12.47 -11.53 -70.30
CA ALA A 15 13.08 -11.50 -68.96
C ALA A 15 14.61 -11.50 -68.95
N SER A 16 15.24 -11.00 -67.87
CA SER A 16 16.26 -11.74 -67.07
C SER A 16 16.95 -10.89 -65.96
N LYS A 17 16.89 -11.45 -64.74
CA LYS A 17 17.77 -11.40 -63.54
C LYS A 17 19.04 -10.54 -63.54
N GLU A 18 19.29 -9.82 -62.43
CA GLU A 18 20.38 -10.13 -61.48
C GLU A 18 20.25 -9.34 -60.16
N GLU A 19 20.63 -10.01 -59.07
CA GLU A 19 20.58 -9.62 -57.66
C GLU A 19 21.59 -8.52 -57.30
N VAL A 20 21.21 -7.61 -56.39
CA VAL A 20 22.13 -7.14 -55.33
C VAL A 20 21.31 -6.90 -54.06
N ASP A 21 21.46 -7.83 -53.10
CA ASP A 21 20.98 -7.73 -51.73
C ASP A 21 21.53 -6.47 -51.03
N LYS A 22 20.62 -5.63 -50.52
CA LYS A 22 20.90 -4.72 -49.42
C LYS A 22 20.18 -5.24 -48.18
N VAL A 23 20.95 -5.96 -47.36
CA VAL A 23 20.59 -6.37 -46.00
C VAL A 23 20.33 -5.10 -45.17
N VAL A 24 19.05 -4.84 -44.90
CA VAL A 24 18.63 -3.96 -43.81
C VAL A 24 18.76 -4.78 -42.53
N PRO A 25 19.47 -4.30 -41.48
CA PRO A 25 19.58 -5.06 -40.24
C PRO A 25 18.20 -5.15 -39.59
N GLU A 26 17.66 -6.36 -39.50
CA GLU A 26 16.53 -6.66 -38.63
C GLU A 26 16.94 -6.39 -37.18
N GLU A 27 16.30 -5.40 -36.55
CA GLU A 27 16.37 -5.24 -35.11
C GLU A 27 15.72 -6.47 -34.45
N PRO A 28 16.41 -7.17 -33.52
CA PRO A 28 15.84 -8.32 -32.87
C PRO A 28 14.70 -7.86 -31.94
N VAL A 29 13.49 -8.31 -32.25
CA VAL A 29 12.31 -8.24 -31.38
C VAL A 29 12.59 -9.06 -30.12
N GLU A 30 13.17 -8.43 -29.11
CA GLU A 30 13.51 -9.04 -27.83
C GLU A 30 12.27 -9.07 -26.90
N ASN A 31 11.26 -9.85 -27.25
CA ASN A 31 10.11 -10.14 -26.38
C ASN A 31 10.44 -11.31 -25.43
N ALA A 32 11.35 -11.06 -24.50
CA ALA A 32 11.49 -11.81 -23.26
C ALA A 32 11.27 -10.84 -22.08
N PRO A 33 10.44 -11.17 -21.07
CA PRO A 33 10.22 -10.28 -19.94
C PRO A 33 11.53 -10.15 -19.15
N LYS A 34 12.25 -9.04 -19.35
CA LYS A 34 13.46 -8.73 -18.59
C LYS A 34 13.09 -8.65 -17.11
N LYS A 35 13.76 -9.44 -16.27
CA LYS A 35 13.67 -9.30 -14.81
C LYS A 35 14.03 -7.86 -14.46
N SER A 36 13.06 -7.11 -13.97
CA SER A 36 13.29 -5.77 -13.45
C SER A 36 14.12 -5.85 -12.17
N ASP A 37 15.12 -4.98 -12.04
CA ASP A 37 16.01 -4.94 -10.88
C ASP A 37 15.23 -4.52 -9.62
N GLU A 38 15.22 -5.40 -8.61
CA GLU A 38 14.54 -5.23 -7.34
C GLU A 38 15.14 -4.10 -6.48
N PHE A 39 16.32 -3.60 -6.84
CA PHE A 39 17.01 -2.53 -6.13
C PHE A 39 17.05 -1.20 -6.88
N ALA A 40 16.45 -1.10 -8.08
CA ALA A 40 16.47 0.13 -8.89
C ALA A 40 15.88 1.36 -8.18
N TYR A 41 14.98 1.16 -7.20
CA TYR A 41 14.46 2.23 -6.36
C TYR A 41 15.55 2.90 -5.49
N LEU A 42 16.67 2.23 -5.26
CA LEU A 42 17.83 2.81 -4.60
C LEU A 42 18.51 3.85 -5.47
N ASP A 43 18.32 3.87 -6.79
CA ASP A 43 18.95 4.84 -7.70
C ASP A 43 17.98 5.93 -8.16
N ALA A 44 16.67 5.75 -7.91
CA ALA A 44 15.64 6.74 -8.21
C ALA A 44 15.87 8.08 -7.47
N ALA A 45 15.49 9.18 -8.11
CA ALA A 45 15.62 10.53 -7.55
C ALA A 45 14.75 10.68 -6.29
N GLY A 46 15.37 10.63 -5.10
CA GLY A 46 14.68 10.80 -3.82
C GLY A 46 15.44 10.23 -2.62
N PHE A 47 14.97 10.55 -1.41
CA PHE A 47 15.50 9.97 -0.17
C PHE A 47 14.98 8.53 0.03
N SER A 48 15.87 7.55 -0.03
CA SER A 48 15.57 6.16 0.33
C SER A 48 16.09 5.83 1.73
N SER A 49 15.19 5.42 2.63
CA SER A 49 15.56 4.99 3.99
C SER A 49 16.36 3.68 4.03
N GLU A 50 16.61 3.07 2.87
CA GLU A 50 17.31 1.79 2.74
C GLU A 50 18.80 1.96 2.43
N ARG A 51 19.23 3.08 1.83
CA ARG A 51 20.64 3.34 1.46
C ARG A 51 21.57 3.35 2.67
N PHE A 52 21.25 4.17 3.66
CA PHE A 52 22.11 4.37 4.85
C PHE A 52 21.47 3.76 6.10
N LYS A 53 21.16 2.47 6.03
CA LYS A 53 20.49 1.73 7.09
C LYS A 53 21.46 0.80 7.83
N ILE A 54 21.33 0.74 9.15
CA ILE A 54 22.04 -0.23 10.00
C ILE A 54 21.05 -1.16 10.69
N GLU A 55 21.52 -2.36 11.02
CA GLU A 55 20.83 -3.32 11.86
C GLU A 55 21.52 -3.35 13.23
N ILE A 56 20.79 -3.01 14.29
CA ILE A 56 21.27 -3.14 15.68
C ILE A 56 20.74 -4.45 16.25
N LYS A 57 21.64 -5.35 16.66
CA LYS A 57 21.33 -6.68 17.22
C LYS A 57 21.63 -6.74 18.72
N ASN A 58 21.21 -7.85 19.31
CA ASN A 58 21.36 -8.19 20.73
C ASN A 58 20.67 -7.21 21.70
N LEU A 59 19.48 -6.73 21.32
CA LEU A 59 18.68 -5.85 22.16
C LEU A 59 18.13 -6.60 23.39
N PRO A 60 17.89 -5.89 24.50
CA PRO A 60 17.21 -6.44 25.67
C PRO A 60 15.78 -6.88 25.32
N LYS A 61 15.24 -7.85 26.07
CA LYS A 61 13.88 -8.37 25.84
C LYS A 61 12.81 -7.29 26.03
N TYR A 62 13.07 -6.33 26.92
CA TYR A 62 12.14 -5.25 27.26
C TYR A 62 12.80 -3.88 27.06
N TYR A 63 12.34 -3.16 26.04
CA TYR A 63 12.69 -1.76 25.81
C TYR A 63 11.58 -1.03 25.08
N GLY A 64 11.42 0.26 25.39
CA GLY A 64 10.52 1.16 24.70
C GLY A 64 11.19 1.93 23.56
N ILE A 65 10.41 2.36 22.57
CA ILE A 65 10.90 3.21 21.47
C ILE A 65 11.45 4.55 21.98
N ASN A 66 10.86 5.10 23.04
CA ASN A 66 11.30 6.36 23.63
C ASN A 66 12.65 6.20 24.35
N GLU A 67 12.89 5.08 25.02
CA GLU A 67 14.19 4.77 25.62
C GLU A 67 15.26 4.59 24.54
N MET A 68 14.92 3.91 23.45
CA MET A 68 15.81 3.73 22.30
C MET A 68 16.15 5.06 21.64
N LYS A 69 15.17 5.93 21.40
CA LYS A 69 15.40 7.30 20.88
C LYS A 69 16.33 8.11 21.79
N LYS A 70 16.12 8.04 23.11
CA LYS A 70 17.00 8.72 24.07
C LYS A 70 18.42 8.14 24.05
N LEU A 71 18.58 6.83 23.95
CA LEU A 71 19.90 6.21 23.82
C LEU A 71 20.63 6.71 22.57
N LEU A 72 20.00 6.60 21.40
CA LEU A 72 20.63 6.92 20.13
C LEU A 72 20.88 8.42 19.96
N ASN A 73 19.88 9.27 20.19
CA ASN A 73 19.99 10.69 19.85
C ASN A 73 20.53 11.54 21.00
N VAL A 74 20.25 11.18 22.25
CA VAL A 74 20.65 12.01 23.41
C VAL A 74 21.94 11.50 24.03
N LYS A 75 22.08 10.19 24.25
CA LYS A 75 23.30 9.64 24.87
C LYS A 75 24.44 9.44 23.89
N LEU A 76 24.15 8.88 22.71
CA LEU A 76 25.16 8.62 21.68
C LEU A 76 25.30 9.76 20.67
N SER A 77 24.47 10.80 20.79
CA SER A 77 24.48 11.98 19.91
C SER A 77 24.40 11.64 18.41
N LEU A 78 23.66 10.59 18.06
CA LEU A 78 23.48 10.15 16.68
C LEU A 78 22.29 10.87 16.04
N ALA A 79 22.47 11.38 14.81
CA ALA A 79 21.42 12.03 14.04
C ALA A 79 20.51 11.00 13.34
N THR A 80 19.73 10.23 14.12
CA THR A 80 18.87 9.21 13.52
C THR A 80 17.69 9.83 12.77
N ASN A 81 17.45 9.37 11.53
CA ASN A 81 16.34 9.86 10.69
C ASN A 81 15.08 9.00 10.90
N LYS A 82 15.24 7.67 10.92
CA LYS A 82 14.13 6.72 11.14
C LYS A 82 14.59 5.54 11.98
N ILE A 83 13.76 5.15 12.95
CA ILE A 83 13.96 3.95 13.79
C ILE A 83 12.79 3.02 13.56
N LYS A 84 13.06 1.78 13.14
CA LYS A 84 12.03 0.78 12.81
C LYS A 84 12.21 -0.46 13.69
N ILE A 85 11.25 -0.66 14.60
CA ILE A 85 11.13 -1.86 15.43
C ILE A 85 10.17 -2.83 14.73
N MET A 86 10.58 -4.08 14.49
CA MET A 86 9.73 -5.05 13.78
C MET A 86 8.53 -5.48 14.62
N ARG A 87 8.77 -5.81 15.88
CA ARG A 87 7.78 -6.29 16.86
C ARG A 87 8.22 -5.89 18.27
N PRO A 88 7.30 -5.63 19.21
CA PRO A 88 7.66 -5.40 20.61
C PRO A 88 8.54 -6.54 21.14
N GLY A 89 9.67 -6.18 21.79
CA GLY A 89 10.63 -7.15 22.33
C GLY A 89 11.51 -7.87 21.29
N CYS A 90 11.53 -7.40 20.04
CA CYS A 90 12.41 -7.95 19.01
C CYS A 90 13.89 -7.73 19.38
N PRO A 91 14.77 -8.75 19.23
CA PRO A 91 16.19 -8.66 19.61
C PRO A 91 17.03 -7.83 18.65
N PHE A 92 16.43 -7.30 17.58
CA PHE A 92 17.07 -6.38 16.64
C PHE A 92 16.11 -5.28 16.19
N LEU A 93 16.68 -4.19 15.64
CA LEU A 93 15.94 -3.11 15.01
C LEU A 93 16.75 -2.48 13.88
N PHE A 94 16.10 -1.65 13.07
CA PHE A 94 16.77 -0.89 12.01
C PHE A 94 16.80 0.60 12.31
N VAL A 95 17.92 1.25 11.99
CA VAL A 95 18.08 2.70 12.08
C VAL A 95 18.59 3.23 10.74
N CYS A 96 18.00 4.32 10.26
CA CYS A 96 18.36 4.98 9.01
C CYS A 96 19.00 6.33 9.29
N PHE A 97 20.05 6.65 8.53
CA PHE A 97 20.82 7.90 8.56
C PHE A 97 20.66 8.68 7.26
N ARG A 98 21.16 9.93 7.22
CA ARG A 98 21.05 10.77 6.02
C ARG A 98 22.12 10.48 5.00
N ASP A 99 23.32 10.14 5.46
CA ASP A 99 24.48 9.85 4.63
C ASP A 99 25.29 8.66 5.17
N ASP A 100 26.29 8.25 4.41
CA ASP A 100 27.16 7.14 4.78
C ASP A 100 28.09 7.51 5.95
N ALA A 101 28.52 8.77 6.06
CA ALA A 101 29.44 9.20 7.11
C ALA A 101 28.78 9.06 8.50
N GLU A 102 27.54 9.51 8.64
CA GLU A 102 26.70 9.33 9.84
C GLU A 102 26.45 7.85 10.14
N ARG A 103 26.20 7.04 9.10
CA ARG A 103 26.01 5.59 9.23
C ARG A 103 27.26 4.91 9.82
N GLN A 104 28.43 5.20 9.27
CA GLN A 104 29.69 4.61 9.75
C GLN A 104 30.03 5.08 11.17
N ALA A 105 29.79 6.35 11.48
CA ALA A 105 29.94 6.88 12.83
C ALA A 105 29.02 6.16 13.83
N ALA A 106 27.77 5.91 13.45
CA ALA A 106 26.81 5.17 14.27
C ALA A 106 27.22 3.72 14.51
N ILE A 107 27.73 3.01 13.49
CA ILE A 107 28.24 1.64 13.66
C ILE A 107 29.36 1.62 14.69
N LYS A 108 30.35 2.52 14.56
CA LYS A 108 31.47 2.63 15.50
C LYS A 108 31.03 2.97 16.92
N ALA A 109 29.98 3.78 17.07
CA ALA A 109 29.48 4.20 18.39
C ALA A 109 28.63 3.13 19.09
N ILE A 110 27.89 2.31 18.32
CA ILE A 110 26.93 1.34 18.85
C ILE A 110 27.56 -0.04 19.01
N ASP A 111 28.46 -0.44 18.12
CA ASP A 111 29.05 -1.77 18.15
C ASP A 111 29.90 -1.96 19.42
N GLY A 112 29.54 -2.96 20.22
CA GLY A 112 30.14 -3.21 21.53
C GLY A 112 29.59 -2.36 22.68
N TYR A 113 28.71 -1.40 22.42
CA TYR A 113 28.10 -0.56 23.48
C TYR A 113 27.24 -1.41 24.42
N THR A 114 27.44 -1.25 25.73
CA THR A 114 26.68 -2.02 26.73
C THR A 114 25.42 -1.29 27.15
N TRP A 115 24.25 -1.88 26.89
CA TRP A 115 22.95 -1.34 27.26
C TRP A 115 22.07 -2.40 27.92
N LYS A 116 21.54 -2.07 29.11
CA LYS A 116 20.71 -2.98 29.94
C LYS A 116 21.32 -4.39 30.10
N GLY A 117 22.63 -4.45 30.34
CA GLY A 117 23.37 -5.70 30.55
C GLY A 117 23.72 -6.49 29.28
N LYS A 118 23.40 -5.98 28.08
CA LYS A 118 23.75 -6.60 26.81
C LYS A 118 24.70 -5.74 26.00
N LYS A 119 25.65 -6.37 25.32
CA LYS A 119 26.51 -5.70 24.32
C LYS A 119 25.78 -5.65 22.99
N LEU A 120 25.48 -4.45 22.52
CA LEU A 120 24.84 -4.23 21.23
C LEU A 120 25.84 -4.55 20.11
N GLN A 121 25.29 -4.96 18.97
CA GLN A 121 26.05 -5.17 17.74
C GLN A 121 25.43 -4.30 16.67
N ALA A 122 26.23 -3.57 15.90
CA ALA A 122 25.75 -2.73 14.80
C ALA A 122 26.39 -3.16 13.49
N LEU A 123 25.56 -3.45 12.50
CA LEU A 123 25.99 -3.92 11.18
C LEU A 123 25.33 -3.09 10.09
N GLU A 124 25.99 -2.95 8.95
CA GLU A 124 25.33 -2.43 7.75
C GLU A 124 24.15 -3.33 7.37
N ALA A 125 22.97 -2.73 7.22
CA ALA A 125 21.79 -3.49 6.84
C ALA A 125 21.76 -3.63 5.32
N LYS A 126 21.55 -4.87 4.85
CA LYS A 126 21.27 -5.08 3.42
C LYS A 126 19.97 -4.36 3.04
N PRO A 127 19.94 -3.64 1.91
CA PRO A 127 18.70 -3.06 1.42
C PRO A 127 17.68 -4.18 1.18
N SER A 128 16.42 -3.92 1.49
CA SER A 128 15.36 -4.86 1.16
C SER A 128 15.00 -4.73 -0.32
N PRO A 129 14.77 -5.83 -1.05
CA PRO A 129 14.28 -5.73 -2.42
C PRO A 129 12.90 -5.05 -2.45
N ASP A 130 12.62 -4.31 -3.52
CA ASP A 130 11.30 -3.72 -3.72
C ASP A 130 10.25 -4.85 -3.76
N PRO A 131 9.25 -4.83 -2.86
CA PRO A 131 8.31 -5.93 -2.73
C PRO A 131 7.39 -6.08 -3.95
N LEU A 132 7.13 -5.01 -4.71
CA LEU A 132 6.35 -5.05 -5.94
C LEU A 132 7.16 -5.71 -7.06
N VAL A 133 8.40 -5.28 -7.25
CA VAL A 133 9.31 -5.83 -8.27
C VAL A 133 9.59 -7.31 -8.01
N LYS A 134 9.91 -7.65 -6.75
CA LYS A 134 10.11 -9.02 -6.31
C LYS A 134 8.91 -9.92 -6.61
N ARG A 135 7.70 -9.45 -6.30
CA ARG A 135 6.45 -10.16 -6.60
C ARG A 135 6.26 -10.38 -8.11
N ARG A 136 6.52 -9.36 -8.94
CA ARG A 136 6.39 -9.43 -10.40
C ARG A 136 7.40 -10.43 -11.00
N ASN A 137 8.63 -10.44 -10.48
CA ASN A 137 9.67 -11.40 -10.84
C ASN A 137 9.33 -12.84 -10.39
N GLU A 138 8.67 -13.01 -9.25
CA GLU A 138 8.18 -14.32 -8.78
C GLU A 138 7.03 -14.84 -9.66
N SER A 139 6.13 -13.97 -10.11
CA SER A 139 5.02 -14.34 -11.01
C SER A 139 5.42 -14.69 -12.44
N THR A 140 6.64 -14.34 -12.86
CA THR A 140 7.19 -14.63 -14.20
C THR A 140 8.04 -15.90 -14.25
N LYS A 141 8.15 -16.67 -13.16
CA LYS A 141 8.85 -17.96 -13.15
C LYS A 141 8.01 -19.04 -13.85
N PRO A 142 8.61 -19.86 -14.74
CA PRO A 142 7.89 -20.89 -15.49
C PRO A 142 7.41 -22.08 -14.63
N ASP A 143 7.91 -22.25 -13.40
CA ASP A 143 7.52 -23.34 -12.51
C ASP A 143 6.27 -23.02 -11.67
N GLY A 144 5.11 -23.04 -12.33
CA GLY A 144 3.93 -23.85 -11.95
C GLY A 144 3.22 -23.69 -10.60
N VAL A 145 3.68 -22.91 -9.63
CA VAL A 145 2.89 -22.60 -8.40
C VAL A 145 3.04 -21.13 -8.06
N VAL A 146 2.36 -20.28 -8.80
CA VAL A 146 2.23 -18.87 -8.42
C VAL A 146 1.27 -18.81 -7.24
N SER A 147 1.79 -18.56 -6.03
CA SER A 147 0.95 -18.14 -4.90
C SER A 147 0.49 -16.70 -5.12
N VAL A 148 -0.31 -16.47 -6.16
CA VAL A 148 -0.99 -15.19 -6.32
C VAL A 148 -1.94 -15.09 -5.13
N LYS A 149 -1.58 -14.29 -4.11
CA LYS A 149 -2.58 -13.88 -3.12
C LYS A 149 -3.76 -13.33 -3.91
N LYS A 150 -4.91 -14.01 -3.81
CA LYS A 150 -6.14 -13.67 -4.54
C LYS A 150 -6.34 -12.16 -4.50
N ARG A 151 -6.48 -11.54 -5.68
CA ARG A 151 -6.89 -10.14 -5.81
C ARG A 151 -8.19 -9.98 -5.03
N ARG A 152 -8.19 -9.09 -4.05
CA ARG A 152 -9.41 -8.76 -3.32
C ARG A 152 -10.34 -7.98 -4.24
N THR A 153 -11.64 -8.08 -4.04
CA THR A 153 -12.55 -7.13 -4.68
C THR A 153 -12.37 -5.75 -4.05
N LEU A 154 -12.77 -4.69 -4.75
CA LEU A 154 -12.77 -3.35 -4.19
C LEU A 154 -13.55 -3.29 -2.88
N GLU A 155 -14.75 -3.91 -2.88
CA GLU A 155 -15.65 -3.97 -1.73
C GLU A 155 -15.02 -4.68 -0.53
N GLU A 156 -14.31 -5.80 -0.73
CA GLU A 156 -13.57 -6.50 0.34
C GLU A 156 -12.45 -5.63 0.94
N SER A 157 -11.83 -4.76 0.13
CA SER A 157 -10.73 -3.89 0.57
C SER A 157 -11.22 -2.72 1.41
N VAL A 158 -12.35 -2.12 1.04
CA VAL A 158 -12.84 -0.85 1.65
C VAL A 158 -14.01 -1.04 2.60
N THR A 159 -14.79 -2.11 2.44
CA THR A 159 -15.99 -2.43 3.22
C THR A 159 -16.03 -3.92 3.55
N ALA A 160 -15.15 -4.33 4.45
CA ALA A 160 -14.88 -5.75 4.77
C ALA A 160 -16.10 -6.59 5.17
N LEU A 161 -17.18 -5.98 5.69
CA LEU A 161 -18.40 -6.67 6.11
C LEU A 161 -19.61 -6.44 5.17
N ALA A 162 -19.40 -5.86 3.98
CA ALA A 162 -20.49 -5.54 3.06
C ALA A 162 -21.26 -6.75 2.53
N TYR A 163 -20.66 -7.95 2.61
CA TYR A 163 -21.29 -9.22 2.25
C TYR A 163 -22.35 -9.67 3.26
N LEU A 164 -22.41 -9.06 4.45
CA LEU A 164 -23.39 -9.36 5.50
C LEU A 164 -24.54 -8.36 5.47
N SER A 165 -25.72 -8.83 5.87
CA SER A 165 -26.85 -7.95 6.21
C SER A 165 -26.45 -6.99 7.33
N TYR A 166 -27.05 -5.81 7.39
CA TYR A 166 -26.72 -4.83 8.42
C TYR A 166 -26.96 -5.37 9.84
N GLU A 167 -28.03 -6.14 10.03
CA GLU A 167 -28.33 -6.79 11.31
C GLU A 167 -27.25 -7.80 11.71
N ASP A 168 -26.77 -8.61 10.77
CA ASP A 168 -25.71 -9.59 11.05
C ASP A 168 -24.37 -8.91 11.28
N GLN A 169 -24.10 -7.77 10.64
CA GLN A 169 -22.93 -6.94 10.97
C GLN A 169 -22.99 -6.47 12.43
N LEU A 170 -24.16 -6.05 12.93
CA LEU A 170 -24.33 -5.63 14.32
C LEU A 170 -24.13 -6.82 15.28
N LYS A 171 -24.74 -7.98 15.00
CA LYS A 171 -24.56 -9.21 15.80
C LYS A 171 -23.09 -9.63 15.86
N GLN A 172 -22.39 -9.62 14.72
CA GLN A 172 -20.97 -9.96 14.66
C GLN A 172 -20.14 -8.99 15.52
N LYS A 173 -20.34 -7.67 15.35
CA LYS A 173 -19.62 -6.66 16.14
C LYS A 173 -19.92 -6.79 17.65
N GLN A 174 -21.16 -7.10 18.01
CA GLN A 174 -21.55 -7.32 19.41
C GLN A 174 -20.78 -8.51 20.00
N SER A 175 -20.73 -9.63 19.27
CA SER A 175 -20.00 -10.83 19.67
C SER A 175 -18.49 -10.58 19.76
N GLU A 176 -17.91 -9.84 18.82
CA GLU A 176 -16.51 -9.43 18.86
C GLU A 176 -16.20 -8.60 20.12
N MET A 177 -17.03 -7.61 20.45
CA MET A 177 -16.85 -6.79 21.65
C MET A 177 -17.01 -7.60 22.94
N HIS A 178 -17.95 -8.54 22.98
CA HIS A 178 -18.09 -9.48 24.08
C HIS A 178 -16.78 -10.26 24.31
N ASN A 179 -16.19 -10.80 23.25
CA ASN A 179 -14.93 -11.56 23.34
C ASN A 179 -13.75 -10.69 23.77
N VAL A 180 -13.67 -9.45 23.27
CA VAL A 180 -12.64 -8.48 23.69
C VAL A 180 -12.77 -8.17 25.19
N LEU A 181 -13.98 -7.89 25.68
CA LEU A 181 -14.22 -7.60 27.10
C LEU A 181 -13.92 -8.80 27.98
N LYS A 182 -14.32 -10.01 27.56
CA LYS A 182 -13.98 -11.24 28.28
C LYS A 182 -12.47 -11.41 28.41
N GLY A 183 -11.73 -11.28 27.30
CA GLY A 183 -10.27 -11.38 27.28
C GLY A 183 -9.59 -10.29 28.13
N PHE A 184 -10.11 -9.06 28.08
CA PHE A 184 -9.65 -7.98 28.96
C PHE A 184 -9.86 -8.33 30.44
N GLY A 185 -11.05 -8.82 30.80
CA GLY A 185 -11.34 -9.24 32.16
C GLY A 185 -10.42 -10.37 32.64
N ASP A 186 -10.10 -11.33 31.78
CA ASP A 186 -9.15 -12.40 32.08
C ASP A 186 -7.74 -11.88 32.32
N GLU A 187 -7.28 -10.92 31.51
CA GLU A 187 -5.96 -10.33 31.66
C GLU A 187 -5.86 -9.50 32.95
N VAL A 188 -6.88 -8.69 33.27
CA VAL A 188 -6.95 -7.95 34.53
C VAL A 188 -6.95 -8.90 35.72
N TRP A 189 -7.71 -9.99 35.68
CA TRP A 189 -7.77 -10.97 36.76
C TRP A 189 -6.40 -11.65 37.00
N LYS A 190 -5.66 -11.95 35.94
CA LYS A 190 -4.31 -12.54 36.01
C LYS A 190 -3.27 -11.56 36.53
N SER A 191 -3.26 -10.36 35.98
CA SER A 191 -2.19 -9.37 36.19
C SER A 191 -2.39 -8.49 37.43
N CYS A 192 -3.62 -8.37 37.95
CA CYS A 192 -3.96 -7.52 39.10
C CYS A 192 -4.66 -8.32 40.21
N PRO A 193 -3.91 -8.97 41.13
CA PRO A 193 -4.49 -9.77 42.21
C PRO A 193 -5.51 -9.02 43.10
N THR A 194 -5.33 -7.72 43.29
CA THR A 194 -6.23 -6.86 44.08
C THR A 194 -7.62 -6.69 43.46
N MET A 195 -7.76 -6.91 42.16
CA MET A 195 -9.01 -6.72 41.41
C MET A 195 -9.82 -8.02 41.24
N ARG A 196 -9.31 -9.17 41.67
CA ARG A 196 -9.92 -10.48 41.38
C ARG A 196 -11.34 -10.61 41.89
N SER A 197 -11.57 -10.27 43.16
CA SER A 197 -12.89 -10.37 43.79
C SER A 197 -13.91 -9.49 43.09
N TYR A 198 -13.52 -8.26 42.72
CA TYR A 198 -14.36 -7.35 41.96
C TYR A 198 -14.73 -7.91 40.57
N ILE A 199 -13.74 -8.42 39.83
CA ILE A 199 -13.97 -9.00 38.50
C ILE A 199 -14.88 -10.24 38.59
N GLU A 200 -14.71 -11.10 39.59
CA GLU A 200 -15.57 -12.26 39.81
C GLU A 200 -17.01 -11.88 40.14
N GLU A 201 -17.21 -10.83 40.93
CA GLU A 201 -18.54 -10.27 41.20
C GLU A 201 -19.18 -9.72 39.92
N MET A 202 -18.45 -8.92 39.15
CA MET A 202 -18.95 -8.37 37.89
C MET A 202 -19.29 -9.44 36.87
N ARG A 203 -18.52 -10.54 36.81
CA ARG A 203 -18.81 -11.68 35.94
C ARG A 203 -20.12 -12.38 36.28
N LYS A 204 -20.47 -12.46 37.56
CA LYS A 204 -21.77 -13.03 37.98
C LYS A 204 -22.94 -12.14 37.55
N LEU A 205 -22.74 -10.82 37.56
CA LEU A 205 -23.76 -9.83 37.22
C LEU A 205 -23.94 -9.62 35.70
N ASN A 206 -22.88 -9.85 34.92
CA ASN A 206 -22.83 -9.49 33.50
C ASN A 206 -22.48 -10.69 32.60
N ASP A 207 -23.09 -11.85 32.85
CA ASP A 207 -22.96 -13.05 32.00
C ASP A 207 -21.52 -13.46 31.67
N GLY A 208 -20.63 -13.35 32.65
CA GLY A 208 -19.21 -13.71 32.51
C GLY A 208 -18.30 -12.58 31.99
N LEU A 209 -18.82 -11.35 31.85
CA LEU A 209 -18.04 -10.17 31.49
C LEU A 209 -17.57 -9.37 32.71
N PRO A 210 -16.45 -8.63 32.60
CA PRO A 210 -15.96 -7.78 33.70
C PRO A 210 -16.81 -6.51 33.92
N CYS A 211 -17.77 -6.22 33.05
CA CYS A 211 -18.70 -5.10 33.15
C CYS A 211 -19.91 -5.33 32.22
N LYS A 212 -20.98 -4.54 32.41
CA LYS A 212 -22.14 -4.54 31.50
C LYS A 212 -21.72 -4.14 30.09
N LEU A 213 -22.11 -4.93 29.10
CA LEU A 213 -21.99 -4.60 27.69
C LEU A 213 -23.35 -4.14 27.18
N GLU A 214 -23.45 -2.89 26.74
CA GLU A 214 -24.65 -2.38 26.09
C GLU A 214 -24.74 -2.86 24.63
N ASP A 215 -25.95 -2.88 24.09
CA ASP A 215 -26.18 -3.20 22.69
C ASP A 215 -25.61 -2.09 21.78
N ILE A 216 -24.94 -2.49 20.71
CA ILE A 216 -24.45 -1.56 19.70
C ILE A 216 -25.62 -0.82 19.07
N ARG A 217 -25.56 0.50 19.13
CA ARG A 217 -26.50 1.38 18.44
C ARG A 217 -26.22 1.38 16.94
N GLY A 218 -27.21 0.96 16.17
CA GLY A 218 -27.18 1.03 14.71
C GLY A 218 -27.06 2.47 14.20
N SER A 219 -26.39 2.63 13.07
CA SER A 219 -26.36 3.88 12.31
C SER A 219 -27.74 4.16 11.74
N PRO A 220 -28.23 5.42 11.81
CA PRO A 220 -29.49 5.80 11.16
C PRO A 220 -29.40 5.75 9.63
N GLN A 221 -28.17 5.76 9.08
CA GLN A 221 -27.91 5.69 7.64
C GLN A 221 -26.82 4.64 7.37
N VAL A 222 -27.16 3.62 6.58
CA VAL A 222 -26.27 2.47 6.30
C VAL A 222 -25.58 2.57 4.94
N ASP A 223 -26.18 3.30 4.00
CA ASP A 223 -25.65 3.55 2.67
C ASP A 223 -25.39 5.05 2.48
N GLY A 224 -24.32 5.40 1.79
CA GLY A 224 -23.93 6.78 1.50
C GLY A 224 -23.60 7.62 2.73
N TYR A 225 -23.34 6.99 3.89
CA TYR A 225 -23.09 7.69 5.15
C TYR A 225 -21.75 8.42 5.20
N ARG A 226 -20.79 8.06 4.33
CA ARG A 226 -19.43 8.58 4.41
C ARG A 226 -19.35 9.99 3.85
N ASN A 227 -19.05 10.93 4.74
CA ASN A 227 -18.94 12.36 4.43
C ASN A 227 -17.54 12.81 3.99
N LYS A 228 -16.52 11.95 4.09
CA LYS A 228 -15.14 12.19 3.62
C LYS A 228 -14.56 10.91 3.04
N CYS A 229 -14.12 10.98 1.78
CA CYS A 229 -13.31 9.95 1.15
C CYS A 229 -12.01 10.52 0.59
N GLU A 230 -11.00 9.67 0.58
CA GLU A 230 -9.69 9.92 -0.01
C GLU A 230 -9.49 8.88 -1.12
N PHE A 231 -9.52 9.35 -2.36
CA PHE A 231 -9.41 8.55 -3.57
C PHE A 231 -7.99 8.65 -4.12
N SER A 232 -7.44 7.50 -4.51
CA SER A 232 -6.20 7.44 -5.28
C SER A 232 -6.47 7.80 -6.73
N ILE A 233 -5.51 8.45 -7.37
CA ILE A 233 -5.52 8.70 -8.81
C ILE A 233 -4.43 7.83 -9.41
N GLY A 234 -4.75 7.03 -10.42
CA GLY A 234 -3.82 6.08 -10.99
C GLY A 234 -4.36 5.46 -12.27
N LYS A 235 -3.81 4.30 -12.64
CA LYS A 235 -4.26 3.51 -13.78
C LYS A 235 -4.97 2.26 -13.30
N ASP A 236 -5.95 1.77 -14.06
CA ASP A 236 -6.55 0.47 -13.83
C ASP A 236 -5.73 -0.67 -14.47
N GLY A 237 -6.25 -1.89 -14.45
CA GLY A 237 -5.59 -3.05 -15.05
C GLY A 237 -5.50 -3.02 -16.58
N GLN A 238 -6.20 -2.10 -17.25
CA GLN A 238 -6.13 -1.87 -18.69
C GLN A 238 -5.17 -0.72 -19.04
N GLY A 239 -4.66 0.00 -18.03
CA GLY A 239 -3.79 1.16 -18.21
C GLY A 239 -4.55 2.49 -18.31
N GLU A 240 -5.88 2.46 -18.20
CA GLU A 240 -6.73 3.65 -18.28
C GLU A 240 -6.67 4.46 -16.99
N VAL A 241 -6.68 5.78 -17.12
CA VAL A 241 -6.67 6.68 -15.95
C VAL A 241 -7.98 6.57 -15.20
N ARG A 242 -7.89 6.30 -13.88
CA ARG A 242 -9.02 6.18 -12.96
C ARG A 242 -8.80 6.91 -11.65
N VAL A 243 -9.90 7.34 -11.04
CA VAL A 243 -9.96 7.95 -9.72
C VAL A 243 -10.85 7.08 -8.82
N GLY A 244 -10.28 6.54 -7.75
CA GLY A 244 -11.01 5.62 -6.90
C GLY A 244 -10.18 5.00 -5.79
N PHE A 245 -10.31 3.70 -5.56
CA PHE A 245 -9.52 3.00 -4.54
C PHE A 245 -8.57 1.99 -5.15
N ARG A 246 -7.46 1.76 -4.45
CA ARG A 246 -6.54 0.67 -4.79
C ARG A 246 -7.13 -0.66 -4.36
N VAL A 247 -7.10 -1.61 -5.28
CA VAL A 247 -7.65 -2.98 -5.12
C VAL A 247 -6.72 -3.87 -4.27
N GLY A 248 -5.49 -3.41 -4.04
CA GLY A 248 -4.52 -4.10 -3.19
C GLY A 248 -3.43 -3.18 -2.67
N SER A 249 -2.39 -3.78 -2.07
CA SER A 249 -1.23 -3.04 -1.60
C SER A 249 -0.08 -3.12 -2.59
N TYR A 250 0.78 -2.10 -2.59
CA TYR A 250 2.04 -2.06 -3.34
C TYR A 250 2.89 -3.31 -3.06
N SER A 251 3.04 -3.67 -1.78
CA SER A 251 3.77 -4.87 -1.36
C SER A 251 3.17 -6.18 -1.88
N ASN A 252 1.92 -6.13 -2.34
CA ASN A 252 1.24 -7.27 -2.92
C ASN A 252 1.30 -7.31 -4.45
N GLY A 253 1.98 -6.37 -5.09
CA GLY A 253 2.09 -6.29 -6.55
C GLY A 253 0.93 -5.55 -7.21
N PHE A 254 0.02 -4.94 -6.45
CA PHE A 254 -1.18 -4.30 -6.98
C PHE A 254 -1.09 -2.77 -6.85
N LEU A 255 -1.19 -2.09 -7.99
CA LEU A 255 -1.23 -0.63 -8.09
C LEU A 255 -2.51 -0.10 -8.72
N GLU A 256 -3.33 -1.01 -9.24
CA GLU A 256 -4.54 -0.70 -9.99
C GLU A 256 -5.54 0.06 -9.13
N VAL A 257 -6.12 1.10 -9.74
CA VAL A 257 -7.17 1.92 -9.16
C VAL A 257 -8.48 1.57 -9.84
N GLU A 258 -9.52 1.30 -9.05
CA GLU A 258 -10.88 1.01 -9.53
C GLU A 258 -11.88 2.07 -9.08
N SER A 259 -12.90 2.31 -9.93
CA SER A 259 -13.98 3.26 -9.68
C SER A 259 -14.77 2.91 -8.41
N PRO A 260 -15.18 3.91 -7.62
CA PRO A 260 -15.99 3.70 -6.42
C PRO A 260 -17.49 3.44 -6.67
N ASP A 261 -17.95 3.34 -7.93
CA ASP A 261 -19.39 3.37 -8.27
C ASP A 261 -20.24 2.32 -7.55
N GLN A 262 -19.71 1.12 -7.36
CA GLN A 262 -20.41 0.00 -6.70
C GLN A 262 -20.38 0.06 -5.17
N LEU A 263 -19.66 1.03 -4.58
CA LEU A 263 -19.46 1.10 -3.14
C LEU A 263 -20.64 1.77 -2.43
N LYS A 264 -21.36 0.98 -1.63
CA LYS A 264 -22.57 1.43 -0.90
C LYS A 264 -22.32 2.55 0.10
N HIS A 265 -21.16 2.55 0.77
CA HIS A 265 -20.85 3.53 1.82
C HIS A 265 -20.59 4.96 1.29
N ILE A 266 -20.47 5.13 -0.03
CA ILE A 266 -20.15 6.40 -0.68
C ILE A 266 -21.42 7.00 -1.26
N SER A 267 -21.71 8.25 -0.92
CA SER A 267 -22.90 8.94 -1.43
C SER A 267 -22.84 9.16 -2.96
N GLU A 268 -23.99 9.16 -3.62
CA GLU A 268 -24.10 9.45 -5.06
C GLU A 268 -23.47 10.78 -5.44
N LYS A 269 -23.67 11.83 -4.63
CA LYS A 269 -23.04 13.15 -4.82
C LYS A 269 -21.51 13.05 -4.88
N MET A 270 -20.92 12.22 -4.02
CA MET A 270 -19.49 12.00 -3.99
C MET A 270 -19.03 11.18 -5.20
N LYS A 271 -19.78 10.15 -5.61
CA LYS A 271 -19.49 9.38 -6.84
C LYS A 271 -19.51 10.27 -8.08
N SER A 272 -20.54 11.12 -8.23
CA SER A 272 -20.61 12.09 -9.33
C SER A 272 -19.43 13.06 -9.33
N THR A 273 -19.00 13.54 -8.14
CA THR A 273 -17.83 14.42 -8.02
C THR A 273 -16.55 13.72 -8.46
N VAL A 274 -16.37 12.45 -8.07
CA VAL A 274 -15.22 11.64 -8.48
C VAL A 274 -15.22 11.43 -10.00
N LYS A 275 -16.37 11.07 -10.58
CA LYS A 275 -16.50 10.86 -12.03
C LYS A 275 -16.17 12.12 -12.84
N LEU A 276 -16.68 13.28 -12.42
CA LEU A 276 -16.37 14.57 -13.06
C LEU A 276 -14.87 14.88 -13.00
N PHE A 277 -14.22 14.57 -11.87
CA PHE A 277 -12.78 14.79 -11.73
C PHE A 277 -11.97 13.76 -12.53
N GLU A 278 -12.42 12.52 -12.62
CA GLU A 278 -11.80 11.49 -13.47
C GLU A 278 -11.79 11.94 -14.95
N GLU A 279 -12.92 12.42 -15.47
CA GLU A 279 -13.01 12.97 -16.82
C GLU A 279 -12.10 14.19 -17.04
N PHE A 280 -11.91 15.02 -16.01
CA PHE A 280 -10.97 16.14 -16.05
C PHE A 280 -9.52 15.65 -16.16
N VAL A 281 -9.11 14.67 -15.34
CA VAL A 281 -7.74 14.12 -15.37
C VAL A 281 -7.47 13.42 -16.69
N GLN A 282 -8.43 12.68 -17.24
CA GLN A 282 -8.30 12.00 -18.54
C GLN A 282 -8.07 12.98 -19.71
N LYS A 283 -8.60 14.20 -19.62
CA LYS A 283 -8.43 15.26 -20.63
C LYS A 283 -7.22 16.16 -20.36
N SER A 284 -6.55 15.97 -19.23
CA SER A 284 -5.40 16.77 -18.83
C SER A 284 -4.14 16.37 -19.59
N GLU A 285 -3.26 17.32 -19.87
CA GLU A 285 -1.92 17.06 -20.42
C GLU A 285 -0.96 16.46 -19.36
N TYR A 286 -1.34 16.56 -18.08
CA TYR A 286 -0.54 16.08 -16.95
C TYR A 286 -0.82 14.62 -16.61
N GLU A 287 0.25 13.83 -16.51
CA GLU A 287 0.16 12.42 -16.13
C GLU A 287 -0.23 12.20 -14.66
N VAL A 288 -0.82 11.04 -14.39
CA VAL A 288 -1.08 10.55 -13.04
C VAL A 288 0.21 10.11 -12.34
N TYR A 289 0.28 10.33 -11.03
CA TYR A 289 1.46 9.96 -10.25
C TYR A 289 1.65 8.43 -10.20
N SER A 290 2.84 7.97 -10.57
CA SER A 290 3.26 6.57 -10.51
C SER A 290 4.16 6.34 -9.28
N PRO A 291 3.74 5.51 -8.32
CA PRO A 291 4.59 5.14 -7.19
C PRO A 291 5.84 4.33 -7.57
N GLU A 292 5.86 3.70 -8.75
CA GLU A 292 7.02 2.95 -9.24
C GLU A 292 8.13 3.88 -9.73
N THR A 293 7.75 4.92 -10.48
CA THR A 293 8.72 5.82 -11.16
C THR A 293 8.91 7.16 -10.44
N TYR A 294 8.07 7.48 -9.46
CA TYR A 294 7.99 8.78 -8.80
C TYR A 294 7.68 9.95 -9.76
N LYS A 295 7.17 9.65 -10.95
CA LYS A 295 6.79 10.63 -11.99
C LYS A 295 5.28 10.88 -11.99
N GLY A 296 4.87 11.96 -12.64
CA GLY A 296 3.48 12.40 -12.74
C GLY A 296 3.05 13.33 -11.61
N TYR A 297 1.86 13.90 -11.77
CA TYR A 297 1.36 15.04 -11.00
C TYR A 297 0.19 14.66 -10.11
N PHE A 298 -0.87 14.08 -10.68
CA PHE A 298 -2.09 13.80 -9.93
C PHE A 298 -1.91 12.61 -9.00
N ARG A 299 -1.99 12.82 -7.69
CA ARG A 299 -1.73 11.77 -6.69
C ARG A 299 -2.99 11.30 -5.97
N GLN A 300 -3.83 12.25 -5.56
CA GLN A 300 -4.95 11.96 -4.68
C GLN A 300 -6.07 12.98 -4.85
N LEU A 301 -7.32 12.53 -4.68
CA LEU A 301 -8.49 13.38 -4.59
C LEU A 301 -9.16 13.16 -3.23
N THR A 302 -9.33 14.22 -2.44
CA THR A 302 -10.16 14.16 -1.23
C THR A 302 -11.47 14.87 -1.49
N VAL A 303 -12.57 14.18 -1.25
CA VAL A 303 -13.91 14.77 -1.35
C VAL A 303 -14.56 14.74 0.02
N ARG A 304 -15.09 15.89 0.45
CA ARG A 304 -15.94 16.02 1.63
C ARG A 304 -17.32 16.50 1.22
N THR A 305 -18.35 15.89 1.79
CA THR A 305 -19.75 16.28 1.59
C THR A 305 -20.37 16.63 2.94
N SER A 306 -21.22 17.65 2.97
CA SER A 306 -22.03 17.97 4.15
C SER A 306 -23.46 17.54 3.91
N ASN A 307 -23.97 16.61 4.72
CA ASN A 307 -25.37 16.18 4.62
C ASN A 307 -26.34 17.31 5.02
N ALA A 308 -25.97 18.14 6.00
CA ALA A 308 -26.82 19.21 6.50
C ALA A 308 -26.96 20.39 5.52
N THR A 309 -25.88 20.75 4.82
CA THR A 309 -25.86 21.93 3.92
C THR A 309 -25.89 21.55 2.44
N GLY A 310 -25.65 20.28 2.11
CA GLY A 310 -25.50 19.81 0.74
C GLY A 310 -24.18 20.23 0.05
N GLN A 311 -23.30 20.97 0.73
CA GLN A 311 -22.04 21.46 0.17
C GLN A 311 -21.03 20.35 -0.11
N VAL A 312 -20.18 20.57 -1.10
CA VAL A 312 -19.08 19.67 -1.48
C VAL A 312 -17.76 20.45 -1.46
N MET A 313 -16.76 19.89 -0.81
CA MET A 313 -15.39 20.37 -0.83
C MET A 313 -14.50 19.33 -1.51
N VAL A 314 -13.67 19.80 -2.44
CA VAL A 314 -12.71 18.98 -3.18
C VAL A 314 -11.32 19.49 -2.88
N VAL A 315 -10.41 18.58 -2.51
CA VAL A 315 -8.98 18.89 -2.30
C VAL A 315 -8.17 17.96 -3.19
N ILE A 316 -7.38 18.54 -4.07
CA ILE A 316 -6.56 17.82 -5.04
C ILE A 316 -5.13 17.75 -4.49
N GLY A 317 -4.63 16.53 -4.30
CA GLY A 317 -3.25 16.26 -3.95
C GLY A 317 -2.41 16.09 -5.20
N ILE A 318 -1.47 17.01 -5.40
CA ILE A 318 -0.51 16.99 -6.51
C ILE A 318 0.88 16.66 -5.95
N HIS A 319 1.66 15.89 -6.70
CA HIS A 319 3.08 15.75 -6.46
C HIS A 319 3.81 16.88 -7.19
N PRO A 320 4.45 17.83 -6.46
CA PRO A 320 5.20 18.89 -7.10
C PRO A 320 6.39 18.29 -7.85
N GLN A 321 6.39 18.46 -9.16
CA GLN A 321 7.55 18.24 -10.01
C GLN A 321 8.09 19.61 -10.45
N GLU A 322 9.01 19.63 -11.41
CA GLU A 322 9.43 20.83 -12.13
C GLU A 322 8.27 21.39 -12.97
N LEU A 323 7.32 22.07 -12.30
CA LEU A 323 6.29 22.92 -12.88
C LEU A 323 6.69 24.39 -12.77
#